data_AF-A0A6C0DQV2-F1
#
_entry.id   AF-A0A6C0DQV2-F1
#
_cell.length_a   1.000
_cell.length_b   1.000
_cell.length_c   1.000
_cell.angle_alpha   90.00
_cell.angle_beta   90.00
_cell.angle_gamma   90.00
#
_symmetry.space_group_name_H-M   'P 1'
#
loop_
_entity.id
_entity.type
_entity.pdbx_description
1 polymer ?
#
loop_
_entity_poly.entity_id
_entity_poly.type
_entity_poly.pdbx_seq_one_letter_code
_entity_poly.pdbx_strand_id
1 'polypeptide(L)'
;MIYFIITTSIYNDCSIRESQYINGINKLKQNIQDLNIENYKIIIIENNGVRYTFLNMLECEVYYTSNNFLPTKNYGYKELQDILDCIDKYNINDDDFIVKMTGRYVLNDNGEFMNIIKNINNTKYECVIKYGSYLNPNPSSYINNDCITGLIGMTSFYIKQIEKPKENDCIEWNWSKVTHLIDGEKIYSISKLDINICPGSNNYFLV
;
A
#
# COMPACT_ATOMS: atom_id res chain seq x y z
N MET A 1 -16.28 -1.71 -4.39
CA MET A 1 -15.98 -0.77 -3.29
C MET A 1 -14.47 -0.49 -3.27
N ILE A 2 -13.99 0.63 -2.71
CA ILE A 2 -12.55 0.93 -2.62
C ILE A 2 -12.05 0.71 -1.19
N TYR A 3 -11.01 -0.09 -1.01
CA TYR A 3 -10.37 -0.30 0.29
C TYR A 3 -8.99 0.32 0.30
N PHE A 4 -8.79 1.33 1.15
CA PHE A 4 -7.47 1.87 1.44
C PHE A 4 -6.85 1.08 2.59
N ILE A 5 -5.96 0.14 2.26
CA ILE A 5 -5.25 -0.70 3.22
C ILE A 5 -3.90 -0.04 3.53
N ILE A 6 -3.78 0.45 4.76
CA ILE A 6 -2.60 1.19 5.22
C ILE A 6 -1.76 0.31 6.12
N THR A 7 -0.54 -0.01 5.71
CA THR A 7 0.36 -0.86 6.51
C THR A 7 1.20 -0.02 7.48
N THR A 8 1.18 -0.43 8.75
CA THR A 8 1.90 0.21 9.85
C THR A 8 2.63 -0.84 10.69
N SER A 9 3.72 -0.41 11.35
CA SER A 9 4.49 -1.24 12.27
C SER A 9 5.08 -0.33 13.33
N ILE A 10 4.39 -0.21 14.45
CA ILE A 10 4.82 0.55 15.61
C ILE A 10 5.88 -0.27 16.37
N TYR A 11 7.04 0.34 16.58
CA TYR A 11 8.10 -0.17 17.46
C TYR A 11 8.10 0.67 18.73
N ASN A 12 8.65 0.11 19.81
CA ASN A 12 8.89 0.88 21.03
C ASN A 12 9.85 2.06 20.71
N ASP A 13 9.56 3.24 21.26
CA ASP A 13 10.39 4.46 21.20
C ASP A 13 10.67 5.04 19.79
N CYS A 14 9.62 5.37 19.02
CA CYS A 14 9.80 6.11 17.76
C CYS A 14 8.74 7.18 17.52
N SER A 15 8.79 8.29 18.27
CA SER A 15 7.88 9.44 18.15
C SER A 15 7.82 10.04 16.73
N ILE A 16 8.91 9.95 15.98
CA ILE A 16 8.96 10.42 14.59
C ILE A 16 8.09 9.57 13.68
N ARG A 17 8.07 8.25 13.92
CA ARG A 17 7.24 7.33 13.13
C ARG A 17 5.76 7.52 13.45
N GLU A 18 5.43 7.80 14.71
CA GLU A 18 4.08 8.23 15.10
C GLU A 18 3.65 9.49 14.33
N SER A 19 4.47 10.55 14.35
CA SER A 19 4.18 11.77 13.59
C SER A 19 4.03 11.51 12.08
N GLN A 20 4.89 10.67 11.50
CA GLN A 20 4.81 10.28 10.09
C GLN A 20 3.52 9.52 9.76
N TYR A 21 3.10 8.59 10.61
CA TYR A 21 1.85 7.85 10.44
C TYR A 21 0.64 8.78 10.56
N ILE A 22 0.60 9.64 11.59
CA ILE A 22 -0.47 10.63 11.77
C ILE A 22 -0.56 11.52 10.52
N ASN A 23 0.57 12.05 10.04
CA ASN A 23 0.61 12.93 8.87
C ASN A 23 0.17 12.20 7.60
N GLY A 24 0.76 11.04 7.29
CA GLY A 24 0.45 10.28 6.08
C GLY A 24 -1.01 9.85 6.00
N ILE A 25 -1.56 9.34 7.10
CA ILE A 25 -2.96 8.88 7.18
C ILE A 25 -3.93 10.06 7.10
N ASN A 26 -3.67 11.16 7.82
CA ASN A 26 -4.52 12.34 7.74
C ASN A 26 -4.47 12.97 6.35
N LYS A 27 -3.31 12.96 5.68
CA LYS A 27 -3.20 13.45 4.31
C LYS A 27 -3.98 12.59 3.32
N LEU A 28 -4.02 11.26 3.51
CA LEU A 28 -4.91 10.39 2.73
C LEU A 28 -6.39 10.73 2.99
N LYS A 29 -6.81 10.88 4.25
CA LYS A 29 -8.19 11.29 4.59
C LYS A 29 -8.57 12.61 3.91
N GLN A 30 -7.66 13.59 3.95
CA GLN A 30 -7.85 14.87 3.27
C GLN A 30 -8.01 14.69 1.75
N ASN A 31 -7.11 13.94 1.09
CA ASN A 31 -7.21 13.71 -0.36
C ASN A 31 -8.52 13.01 -0.75
N ILE A 32 -8.96 12.03 0.04
CA ILE A 32 -10.24 11.34 -0.17
C ILE A 32 -11.42 12.33 -0.10
N GLN A 33 -11.41 13.20 0.91
CA GLN A 33 -12.42 14.24 1.08
C GLN A 33 -12.40 15.25 -0.07
N ASP A 34 -11.24 15.80 -0.40
CA ASP A 34 -11.07 16.84 -1.43
C ASP A 34 -11.45 16.33 -2.83
N LEU A 35 -11.20 15.05 -3.10
CA LEU A 35 -11.54 14.39 -4.35
C LEU A 35 -12.97 13.84 -4.39
N ASN A 36 -13.74 13.97 -3.31
CA ASN A 36 -15.08 13.42 -3.14
C ASN A 36 -15.16 11.93 -3.50
N ILE A 37 -14.19 11.12 -3.01
CA ILE A 37 -14.21 9.68 -3.25
C ILE A 37 -15.34 9.06 -2.44
N GLU A 38 -16.26 8.38 -3.12
CA GLU A 38 -17.39 7.69 -2.51
C GLU A 38 -17.14 6.18 -2.41
N ASN A 39 -17.96 5.49 -1.59
CA ASN A 39 -17.94 4.04 -1.43
C ASN A 39 -16.54 3.47 -1.13
N TYR A 40 -15.91 4.01 -0.09
CA TYR A 40 -14.59 3.59 0.37
C TYR A 40 -14.58 3.15 1.84
N LYS A 41 -13.55 2.39 2.21
CA LYS A 41 -13.19 2.11 3.60
C LYS A 41 -11.69 2.25 3.79
N ILE A 42 -11.28 2.88 4.90
CA ILE A 42 -9.87 2.94 5.31
C ILE A 42 -9.65 1.91 6.41
N ILE A 43 -8.66 1.05 6.23
CA ILE A 43 -8.25 0.04 7.21
C ILE A 43 -6.75 0.22 7.46
N ILE A 44 -6.40 0.52 8.70
CA ILE A 44 -5.02 0.56 9.17
C ILE A 44 -4.65 -0.82 9.70
N ILE A 45 -3.61 -1.44 9.15
CA ILE A 45 -3.06 -2.69 9.66
C ILE A 45 -1.85 -2.36 10.55
N GLU A 46 -1.88 -2.81 11.80
CA GLU A 46 -0.74 -2.75 12.72
C GLU A 46 -0.30 -4.18 13.07
N ASN A 47 0.94 -4.52 12.75
CA ASN A 47 1.37 -5.92 12.62
C ASN A 47 2.17 -6.51 13.78
N ASN A 48 2.12 -5.85 14.94
CA ASN A 48 2.86 -6.23 16.16
C ASN A 48 1.96 -6.73 17.31
N GLY A 49 0.78 -7.24 16.99
CA GLY A 49 -0.20 -7.76 17.94
C GLY A 49 -1.21 -6.72 18.42
N VAL A 50 -2.26 -7.21 19.08
CA VAL A 50 -3.38 -6.40 19.57
C VAL A 50 -2.92 -5.50 20.71
N ARG A 51 -3.05 -4.19 20.55
CA ARG A 51 -2.80 -3.17 21.59
C ARG A 51 -3.48 -1.86 21.25
N TYR A 52 -3.92 -1.10 22.25
CA TYR A 52 -4.44 0.24 22.00
C TYR A 52 -3.29 1.22 21.75
N THR A 53 -3.37 1.99 20.66
CA THR A 53 -2.31 2.93 20.22
C THR A 53 -2.90 4.23 19.69
N PHE A 54 -2.05 5.20 19.30
CA PHE A 54 -2.50 6.43 18.65
C PHE A 54 -3.26 6.18 17.33
N LEU A 55 -3.05 5.03 16.66
CA LEU A 55 -3.78 4.67 15.45
C LEU A 55 -5.29 4.56 15.73
N ASN A 56 -5.67 4.10 16.92
CA ASN A 56 -7.08 4.03 17.33
C ASN A 56 -7.73 5.41 17.47
N MET A 57 -6.94 6.47 17.60
CA MET A 57 -7.43 7.85 17.70
C MET A 57 -7.62 8.52 16.33
N LEU A 58 -7.23 7.86 15.23
CA LEU A 58 -7.31 8.43 13.87
C LEU A 58 -8.68 8.28 13.20
N GLU A 59 -9.68 7.77 13.93
CA GLU A 59 -11.06 7.55 13.45
C GLU A 59 -11.10 6.68 12.18
N CYS A 60 -10.22 5.69 12.11
CA CYS A 60 -10.19 4.67 11.06
C CYS A 60 -10.35 3.29 11.70
N GLU A 61 -10.74 2.30 10.90
CA GLU A 61 -10.70 0.91 11.34
C GLU A 61 -9.23 0.50 11.56
N VAL A 62 -8.92 -0.14 12.69
CA VAL A 62 -7.57 -0.64 12.98
C VAL A 62 -7.62 -2.16 13.10
N TYR A 63 -6.99 -2.85 12.16
CA TYR A 63 -6.83 -4.28 12.16
C TYR A 63 -5.46 -4.66 12.71
N TYR A 64 -5.46 -5.34 13.85
CA TYR A 64 -4.24 -5.84 14.47
C TYR A 64 -3.91 -7.25 13.99
N THR A 65 -2.71 -7.42 13.44
CA THR A 65 -2.15 -8.73 13.08
C THR A 65 -0.90 -8.99 13.92
N SER A 66 -0.35 -10.19 13.81
CA SER A 66 0.91 -10.59 14.47
C SER A 66 1.95 -11.04 13.44
N ASN A 67 1.84 -10.57 12.20
CA ASN A 67 2.63 -11.10 11.08
C ASN A 67 4.12 -10.70 11.15
N ASN A 68 4.49 -9.71 11.96
CA ASN A 68 5.91 -9.49 12.26
C ASN A 68 6.59 -10.69 12.93
N PHE A 69 5.83 -11.58 13.58
CA PHE A 69 6.32 -12.77 14.26
C PHE A 69 6.29 -14.06 13.41
N LEU A 70 5.92 -13.98 12.12
CA LEU A 70 6.02 -15.12 11.21
C LEU A 70 7.48 -15.61 11.08
N PRO A 71 7.71 -16.92 10.92
CA PRO A 71 9.04 -17.53 10.85
C PRO A 71 9.73 -17.30 9.48
N THR A 72 9.85 -16.04 9.07
CA THR A 72 10.57 -15.56 7.90
C THR A 72 11.22 -14.21 8.22
N LYS A 73 12.37 -13.91 7.62
CA LYS A 73 13.00 -12.58 7.68
C LYS A 73 12.54 -11.67 6.54
N ASN A 74 11.78 -12.18 5.58
CA ASN A 74 11.29 -11.39 4.46
C ASN A 74 10.13 -10.47 4.91
N TYR A 75 10.40 -9.16 5.00
CA TYR A 75 9.40 -8.17 5.37
C TYR A 75 8.25 -8.06 4.36
N GLY A 76 8.56 -8.27 3.08
CA GLY A 76 7.56 -8.27 2.02
C GLY A 76 6.59 -9.46 2.09
N TYR A 77 7.07 -10.63 2.52
CA TYR A 77 6.18 -11.74 2.88
C TYR A 77 5.20 -11.27 3.96
N LYS A 78 5.72 -10.71 5.06
CA LYS A 78 4.91 -10.33 6.24
C LYS A 78 3.85 -9.32 5.88
N GLU A 79 4.22 -8.31 5.10
CA GLU A 79 3.29 -7.29 4.60
C GLU A 79 2.25 -7.85 3.63
N LEU A 80 2.62 -8.78 2.73
CA LEU A 80 1.65 -9.46 1.88
C LEU A 80 0.66 -10.28 2.74
N GLN A 81 1.14 -10.98 3.75
CA GLN A 81 0.27 -11.72 4.67
C GLN A 81 -0.70 -10.81 5.41
N ASP A 82 -0.26 -9.62 5.84
CA ASP A 82 -1.15 -8.61 6.44
C ASP A 82 -2.33 -8.25 5.52
N ILE A 83 -2.04 -8.04 4.24
CA ILE A 83 -3.05 -7.68 3.24
C ILE A 83 -4.01 -8.85 2.99
N LEU A 84 -3.50 -10.07 2.85
CA LEU A 84 -4.31 -11.26 2.64
C LEU A 84 -5.22 -11.54 3.86
N ASP A 85 -4.69 -11.44 5.07
CA ASP A 85 -5.48 -11.59 6.31
C ASP A 85 -6.56 -10.51 6.41
N CYS A 86 -6.27 -9.29 5.96
CA CYS A 86 -7.24 -8.18 5.92
C CYS A 86 -8.37 -8.47 4.92
N ILE A 87 -8.03 -8.95 3.72
CA ILE A 87 -9.00 -9.37 2.70
C ILE A 87 -9.96 -10.42 3.28
N ASP A 88 -9.43 -11.44 3.95
CA ASP A 88 -10.24 -12.50 4.55
C ASP A 88 -11.09 -11.97 5.71
N LYS A 89 -10.49 -11.17 6.61
CA LYS A 89 -11.15 -10.62 7.80
C LYS A 89 -12.37 -9.77 7.46
N TYR A 90 -12.28 -8.98 6.39
CA TYR A 90 -13.33 -8.05 5.99
C TYR A 90 -14.18 -8.56 4.83
N ASN A 91 -13.96 -9.81 4.37
CA ASN A 91 -14.63 -10.41 3.22
C ASN A 91 -14.55 -9.49 1.98
N ILE A 92 -13.35 -8.98 1.67
CA ILE A 92 -13.14 -8.12 0.50
C ILE A 92 -13.31 -8.98 -0.77
N ASN A 93 -14.30 -8.62 -1.58
CA ASN A 93 -14.70 -9.39 -2.76
C ASN A 93 -13.66 -9.24 -3.87
N ASP A 94 -13.69 -10.16 -4.84
CA ASP A 94 -12.73 -10.19 -5.95
C ASP A 94 -12.79 -8.93 -6.84
N ASP A 95 -13.98 -8.35 -6.99
CA ASP A 95 -14.26 -7.14 -7.76
C ASP A 95 -14.00 -5.83 -6.99
N ASP A 96 -13.72 -5.92 -5.68
CA ASP A 96 -13.33 -4.76 -4.90
C ASP A 96 -11.92 -4.28 -5.25
N PHE A 97 -11.72 -2.95 -5.24
CA PHE A 97 -10.44 -2.35 -5.55
C PHE A 97 -9.68 -2.01 -4.28
N ILE A 98 -8.44 -2.48 -4.15
CA ILE A 98 -7.59 -2.23 -3.00
C ILE A 98 -6.50 -1.22 -3.39
N VAL A 99 -6.39 -0.16 -2.61
CA VAL A 99 -5.24 0.74 -2.59
C VAL A 99 -4.39 0.38 -1.38
N LYS A 100 -3.22 -0.20 -1.62
CA LYS A 100 -2.22 -0.46 -0.58
C LYS A 100 -1.31 0.74 -0.44
N MET A 101 -1.12 1.21 0.78
CA MET A 101 -0.23 2.33 1.08
C MET A 101 0.60 2.06 2.34
N THR A 102 1.89 2.36 2.29
CA THR A 102 2.72 2.41 3.50
C THR A 102 2.33 3.63 4.33
N GLY A 103 1.94 3.47 5.59
CA GLY A 103 1.33 4.56 6.37
C GLY A 103 2.21 5.79 6.60
N ARG A 104 3.53 5.70 6.43
CA ARG A 104 4.46 6.84 6.55
C ARG A 104 4.50 7.72 5.30
N TYR A 105 3.91 7.29 4.19
CA TYR A 105 3.97 8.03 2.94
C TYR A 105 2.98 9.19 2.99
N VAL A 106 3.39 10.35 2.49
CA VAL A 106 2.54 11.53 2.42
C VAL A 106 2.19 11.77 0.96
N LEU A 107 0.91 11.66 0.61
CA LEU A 107 0.42 11.90 -0.75
C LEU A 107 0.46 13.40 -1.06
N ASN A 108 0.97 13.76 -2.23
CA ASN A 108 0.84 15.12 -2.74
C ASN A 108 -0.61 15.41 -3.15
N ASP A 109 -1.00 16.67 -3.04
CA ASP A 109 -2.28 17.14 -3.55
C ASP A 109 -2.36 16.94 -5.06
N ASN A 110 -3.50 16.42 -5.54
CA ASN A 110 -3.76 16.19 -6.95
C ASN A 110 -2.71 15.30 -7.66
N GLY A 111 -2.08 14.36 -6.94
CA GLY A 111 -1.15 13.41 -7.54
C GLY A 111 -1.80 12.53 -8.62
N GLU A 112 -1.02 12.10 -9.62
CA GLU A 112 -1.49 11.28 -10.74
C GLU A 112 -2.26 10.04 -10.25
N PHE A 113 -1.70 9.35 -9.24
CA PHE A 113 -2.29 8.15 -8.65
C PHE A 113 -3.71 8.41 -8.13
N MET A 114 -3.90 9.37 -7.22
CA MET A 114 -5.20 9.65 -6.61
C MET A 114 -6.22 10.18 -7.62
N ASN A 115 -5.77 10.88 -8.66
CA ASN A 115 -6.62 11.32 -9.76
C ASN A 115 -7.23 10.18 -10.57
N ILE A 116 -6.54 9.04 -10.67
CA ILE A 116 -7.11 7.81 -11.26
C ILE A 116 -8.00 7.10 -10.24
N ILE A 117 -7.55 6.96 -8.99
CA ILE A 117 -8.30 6.25 -7.94
C ILE A 117 -9.70 6.82 -7.73
N LYS A 118 -9.88 8.15 -7.75
CA LYS A 118 -11.19 8.77 -7.51
C LYS A 118 -12.29 8.28 -8.46
N ASN A 119 -11.92 7.82 -9.66
CA ASN A 119 -12.85 7.35 -10.69
C ASN A 119 -12.69 5.86 -10.97
N ILE A 120 -11.97 5.09 -10.13
CA ILE A 120 -11.53 3.73 -10.48
C ILE A 120 -12.70 2.81 -10.85
N ASN A 121 -13.83 2.91 -10.13
CA ASN A 121 -15.05 2.13 -10.38
C ASN A 121 -15.73 2.46 -11.73
N ASN A 122 -15.41 3.60 -12.34
CA ASN A 122 -15.91 4.04 -13.63
C ASN A 122 -14.85 3.89 -14.74
N THR A 123 -13.73 3.21 -14.45
CA THR A 123 -12.66 2.95 -15.42
C THR A 123 -12.59 1.47 -15.77
N LYS A 124 -11.82 1.14 -16.81
CA LYS A 124 -11.49 -0.25 -17.16
C LYS A 124 -10.33 -0.84 -16.33
N TYR A 125 -9.73 -0.04 -15.44
CA TYR A 125 -8.47 -0.41 -14.81
C TYR A 125 -8.67 -1.37 -13.65
N GLU A 126 -7.93 -2.47 -13.70
CA GLU A 126 -7.84 -3.47 -12.64
C GLU A 126 -6.53 -3.34 -11.84
N CYS A 127 -5.59 -2.52 -12.32
CA CYS A 127 -4.33 -2.22 -11.64
C CYS A 127 -3.87 -0.79 -11.95
N VAL A 128 -3.38 -0.10 -10.92
CA VAL A 128 -2.71 1.20 -10.99
C VAL A 128 -1.35 1.04 -10.31
N ILE A 129 -0.26 1.10 -11.08
CA ILE A 129 1.06 0.69 -10.62
C ILE A 129 2.16 1.60 -11.14
N LYS A 130 3.21 1.81 -10.34
CA LYS A 130 4.47 2.38 -10.82
C LYS A 130 5.49 1.26 -11.01
N TYR A 131 5.85 0.97 -12.26
CA TYR A 131 6.96 0.06 -12.53
C TYR A 131 8.32 0.69 -12.23
N GLY A 132 9.25 -0.15 -11.79
CA GLY A 132 10.66 0.14 -11.53
C GLY A 132 10.98 0.57 -10.11
N SER A 133 12.28 0.69 -9.84
CA SER A 133 12.80 1.15 -8.56
C SER A 133 12.57 2.64 -8.35
N TYR A 134 12.33 3.03 -7.10
CA TYR A 134 12.27 4.43 -6.67
C TYR A 134 13.58 5.19 -6.97
N LEU A 135 14.73 4.54 -6.79
CA LEU A 135 16.05 5.17 -6.94
C LEU A 135 16.51 5.25 -8.40
N ASN A 136 16.06 4.30 -9.23
CA ASN A 136 16.44 4.20 -10.64
C ASN A 136 15.21 3.90 -11.48
N PRO A 137 14.37 4.90 -11.78
CA PRO A 137 13.20 4.72 -12.62
C PRO A 137 13.65 4.39 -14.05
N ASN A 138 13.67 3.11 -14.39
CA ASN A 138 13.99 2.66 -15.74
C ASN A 138 12.68 2.27 -16.46
N PRO A 139 12.37 2.84 -17.64
CA PRO A 139 11.19 2.49 -18.42
C PRO A 139 11.14 1.02 -18.86
N SER A 140 12.26 0.28 -18.85
CA SER A 140 12.30 -1.17 -19.09
C SER A 140 11.92 -2.03 -17.87
N SER A 141 11.56 -1.42 -16.74
CA SER A 141 11.26 -2.13 -15.49
C SER A 141 10.04 -3.06 -15.53
N TYR A 142 9.10 -2.85 -16.45
CA TYR A 142 8.05 -3.82 -16.75
C TYR A 142 8.65 -5.19 -17.14
N ILE A 143 9.70 -5.18 -17.96
CA ILE A 143 10.41 -6.40 -18.40
C ILE A 143 11.17 -7.04 -17.23
N ASN A 144 11.62 -6.24 -16.28
CA ASN A 144 12.42 -6.71 -15.14
C ASN A 144 11.56 -7.15 -13.94
N ASN A 145 10.23 -7.19 -14.08
CA ASN A 145 9.29 -7.45 -13.00
C ASN A 145 9.57 -6.58 -11.78
N ASP A 146 9.78 -5.27 -11.92
CA ASP A 146 10.06 -4.42 -10.75
C ASP A 146 8.98 -3.35 -10.59
N CYS A 147 8.61 -3.01 -9.36
CA CYS A 147 7.58 -2.02 -9.07
C CYS A 147 7.76 -1.39 -7.69
N ILE A 148 6.99 -0.34 -7.42
CA ILE A 148 6.97 0.30 -6.09
C ILE A 148 5.73 -0.16 -5.34
N THR A 149 5.95 -0.94 -4.28
CA THR A 149 4.88 -1.49 -3.43
C THR A 149 4.39 -0.51 -2.38
N GLY A 150 5.10 0.59 -2.13
CA GLY A 150 4.73 1.54 -1.07
C GLY A 150 3.44 2.31 -1.35
N LEU A 151 2.99 2.39 -2.61
CA LEU A 151 1.68 2.86 -3.03
C LEU A 151 1.29 2.16 -4.34
N ILE A 152 0.24 1.34 -4.31
CA ILE A 152 -0.24 0.56 -5.45
C ILE A 152 -1.74 0.33 -5.36
N GLY A 153 -2.43 0.28 -6.51
CA GLY A 153 -3.84 -0.04 -6.62
C GLY A 153 -4.04 -1.32 -7.44
N MET A 154 -4.89 -2.24 -6.98
CA MET A 154 -5.21 -3.47 -7.72
C MET A 154 -6.54 -4.05 -7.24
N THR A 155 -7.27 -4.73 -8.13
CA THR A 155 -8.44 -5.51 -7.70
C THR A 155 -8.01 -6.66 -6.79
N SER A 156 -8.86 -6.95 -5.80
CA SER A 156 -8.62 -8.00 -4.80
C SER A 156 -8.35 -9.36 -5.44
N PHE A 157 -9.02 -9.66 -6.55
CA PHE A 157 -8.82 -10.88 -7.33
C PHE A 157 -7.34 -11.16 -7.66
N TYR A 158 -6.59 -10.16 -8.14
CA TYR A 158 -5.19 -10.34 -8.49
C TYR A 158 -4.27 -10.29 -7.28
N ILE A 159 -4.60 -9.52 -6.24
CA ILE A 159 -3.82 -9.50 -4.98
C ILE A 159 -3.79 -10.90 -4.34
N LYS A 160 -4.92 -11.60 -4.34
CA LYS A 160 -5.03 -12.99 -3.83
C LYS A 160 -4.15 -13.99 -4.59
N GLN A 161 -3.69 -13.65 -5.79
CA GLN A 161 -2.85 -14.51 -6.64
C GLN A 161 -1.35 -14.21 -6.51
N ILE A 162 -0.97 -13.21 -5.71
CA ILE A 162 0.44 -12.88 -5.50
C ILE A 162 1.13 -14.03 -4.74
N GLU A 163 2.13 -14.62 -5.37
CA GLU A 163 2.96 -15.65 -4.74
C GLU A 163 3.72 -15.06 -3.55
N LYS A 164 3.83 -15.82 -2.46
CA LYS A 164 4.69 -15.44 -1.34
C LYS A 164 6.16 -15.49 -1.76
N PRO A 165 6.97 -14.44 -1.50
CA PRO A 165 8.37 -14.44 -1.87
C PRO A 165 9.15 -15.44 -1.02
N LYS A 166 10.25 -15.99 -1.57
CA LYS A 166 11.21 -16.75 -0.76
C LYS A 166 11.99 -15.79 0.15
N GLU A 167 12.75 -16.34 1.09
CA GLU A 167 13.45 -15.58 2.13
C GLU A 167 14.30 -14.40 1.60
N ASN A 168 14.91 -14.56 0.41
CA ASN A 168 15.79 -13.56 -0.19
C ASN A 168 15.18 -12.85 -1.42
N ASP A 169 13.93 -13.14 -1.78
CA ASP A 169 13.29 -12.55 -2.96
C ASP A 169 12.67 -11.17 -2.64
N CYS A 170 12.65 -10.29 -3.65
CA CYS A 170 12.00 -8.98 -3.57
C CYS A 170 10.48 -9.15 -3.75
N ILE A 171 9.67 -8.65 -2.81
CA ILE A 171 8.20 -8.77 -2.92
C ILE A 171 7.64 -7.94 -4.09
N GLU A 172 8.31 -6.83 -4.41
CA GLU A 172 8.06 -5.97 -5.58
C GLU A 172 8.02 -6.80 -6.86
N TRP A 173 8.83 -7.85 -6.96
CA TRP A 173 8.85 -8.72 -8.13
C TRP A 173 7.59 -9.56 -8.27
N ASN A 174 7.02 -9.99 -7.15
CA ASN A 174 5.80 -10.79 -7.17
C ASN A 174 4.58 -9.91 -7.43
N TRP A 175 4.56 -8.68 -6.90
CA TRP A 175 3.54 -7.67 -7.25
C TRP A 175 3.59 -7.28 -8.72
N SER A 176 4.78 -7.13 -9.30
CA SER A 176 4.92 -6.85 -10.72
C SER A 176 4.53 -8.08 -11.57
N LYS A 177 4.98 -9.27 -11.20
CA LYS A 177 4.69 -10.52 -11.91
C LYS A 177 3.19 -10.82 -12.01
N VAL A 178 2.38 -10.52 -10.97
CA VAL A 178 0.94 -10.80 -11.01
C VAL A 178 0.21 -9.95 -12.06
N THR A 179 0.77 -8.80 -12.46
CA THR A 179 0.17 -7.95 -13.50
C THR A 179 0.20 -8.61 -14.88
N HIS A 180 1.02 -9.64 -15.10
CA HIS A 180 1.00 -10.44 -16.33
C HIS A 180 -0.28 -11.28 -16.50
N LEU A 181 -1.09 -11.42 -15.44
CA LEU A 181 -2.41 -12.05 -15.50
C LEU A 181 -3.50 -11.05 -15.93
N ILE A 182 -3.17 -9.76 -15.98
CA ILE A 182 -4.08 -8.67 -16.31
C ILE A 182 -3.89 -8.29 -17.77
N ASP A 183 -4.98 -8.09 -18.50
CA ASP A 183 -4.93 -7.48 -19.83
C ASP A 183 -4.23 -6.12 -19.73
N GLY A 184 -3.18 -5.90 -20.53
CA GLY A 184 -2.38 -4.67 -20.50
C GLY A 184 -3.21 -3.40 -20.67
N GLU A 185 -4.34 -3.46 -21.37
CA GLU A 185 -5.26 -2.34 -21.49
C GLU A 185 -5.98 -1.96 -20.18
N LYS A 186 -6.03 -2.88 -19.22
CA LYS A 186 -6.62 -2.70 -17.88
C LYS A 186 -5.57 -2.33 -16.84
N ILE A 187 -4.32 -2.08 -17.24
CA ILE A 187 -3.25 -1.63 -16.35
C ILE A 187 -2.98 -0.14 -16.61
N TYR A 188 -3.12 0.68 -15.58
CA TYR A 188 -2.68 2.07 -15.63
C TYR A 188 -1.28 2.19 -15.00
N SER A 189 -0.26 2.34 -15.85
CA SER A 189 1.11 2.60 -15.40
C SER A 189 1.30 4.10 -15.15
N ILE A 190 1.37 4.51 -13.88
CA ILE A 190 1.62 5.91 -13.51
C ILE A 190 3.06 6.32 -13.86
N SER A 191 3.24 7.57 -14.24
CA SER A 191 4.55 8.14 -14.56
C SER A 191 5.30 8.60 -13.31
N LYS A 192 4.55 9.08 -12.30
CA LYS A 192 5.05 9.55 -11.01
C LYS A 192 4.13 9.07 -9.90
N LEU A 193 4.71 8.75 -8.75
CA LEU A 193 3.93 8.38 -7.56
C LEU A 193 3.35 9.58 -6.82
N ASP A 194 3.98 10.75 -6.96
CA ASP A 194 3.59 11.98 -6.26
C ASP A 194 3.43 11.78 -4.74
N ILE A 195 4.44 11.12 -4.14
CA ILE A 195 4.55 10.89 -2.71
C ILE A 195 5.81 11.52 -2.15
N ASN A 196 5.74 11.96 -0.89
CA ASN A 196 6.92 12.20 -0.08
C ASN A 196 7.21 10.95 0.77
N ILE A 197 8.35 10.30 0.50
CA ILE A 197 8.80 9.12 1.24
C ILE A 197 9.46 9.55 2.54
N CYS A 198 8.95 9.02 3.65
CA CYS A 198 9.53 9.20 4.98
C CYS A 198 10.30 7.93 5.40
N PRO A 199 11.64 7.87 5.24
CA PRO A 199 12.43 6.63 5.41
C PRO A 199 12.46 6.08 6.85
N GLY A 200 11.89 6.77 7.84
CA GLY A 200 11.56 6.23 9.16
C GLY A 200 12.75 5.84 10.02
N SER A 201 13.91 6.46 9.80
CA SER A 201 14.97 6.54 10.80
C SER A 201 15.52 7.96 10.83
N ASN A 202 16.09 8.37 11.96
CA ASN A 202 16.85 9.61 12.07
C ASN A 202 18.14 9.58 11.25
N ASN A 203 18.67 8.40 10.94
CA ASN A 203 19.91 8.28 10.15
C ASN A 203 19.78 8.87 8.74
N TYR A 204 18.56 9.05 8.24
CA TYR A 204 18.30 9.74 6.97
C TYR A 204 18.18 11.27 7.08
N PHE A 205 18.02 11.80 8.30
CA PHE A 205 17.86 13.23 8.60
C PHE A 205 19.06 13.83 9.37
N LEU A 206 20.05 13.01 9.73
CA LEU A 206 21.30 13.40 10.39
C LEU A 206 22.45 13.51 9.37
N VAL A 207 22.22 14.24 8.28
CA VAL A 207 23.30 14.74 7.40
C VAL A 207 23.44 16.23 7.63
#